data_AF-X1KPK7-F1
#
_entry.id   AF-X1KPK7-F1
#
_cell.length_a   1.000
_cell.length_b   1.000
_cell.length_c   1.000
_cell.angle_alpha   90.00
_cell.angle_beta   90.00
_cell.angle_gamma   90.00
#
_symmetry.space_group_name_H-M   'P 1'
#
loop_
_entity.id
_entity.type
_entity.pdbx_description
1 polymer ?
#
loop_
_entity_poly.entity_id
_entity_poly.type
_entity_poly.pdbx_seq_one_letter_code
_entity_poly.pdbx_strand_id
1 'polypeptide(L)'
;SYDNSFLIADAKESWILETVGRRWIARKIDYGYGAISNGLGIGTKWDLASADIIDYALEKGWCPTARKESFNFAQAYGDRKEKLLNLAGWRAKKTAGSLGKKKEISFTSMMQIAKVHFPPICMHKLPSGTGSVRTASSVIAILPDSDDKLVQFWWTPGPPCRGIYVPFFIDGNKIPEIVSRAGKAGKSVTPAPVPY
;
A
#
# COMPACT_ATOMS: atom_id res chain seq x y z
N SER A 1 -17.81 -10.42 -2.42
CA SER A 1 -16.39 -10.79 -2.34
C SER A 1 -15.61 -9.52 -2.08
N TYR A 2 -14.61 -9.54 -1.19
CA TYR A 2 -13.71 -8.41 -0.99
C TYR A 2 -12.31 -8.87 -1.41
N ASP A 3 -11.78 -8.20 -2.44
CA ASP A 3 -10.54 -8.56 -3.11
C ASP A 3 -9.50 -7.51 -2.72
N ASN A 4 -8.33 -7.92 -2.20
CA ASN A 4 -7.31 -7.03 -1.68
C ASN A 4 -5.92 -7.40 -2.19
N SER A 5 -5.03 -6.41 -2.08
CA SER A 5 -3.59 -6.57 -2.24
C SER A 5 -2.90 -6.34 -0.88
N PHE A 6 -1.93 -7.18 -0.55
CA PHE A 6 -1.15 -7.13 0.69
C PHE A 6 0.34 -7.02 0.38
N LEU A 7 1.06 -6.27 1.22
CA LEU A 7 2.51 -6.32 1.30
C LEU A 7 2.88 -7.23 2.49
N ILE A 8 3.72 -8.23 2.23
CA ILE A 8 4.22 -9.15 3.25
C ILE A 8 5.74 -9.11 3.17
N ALA A 9 6.42 -8.88 4.28
CA ALA A 9 7.87 -8.82 4.29
C ALA A 9 8.44 -9.18 5.67
N ASP A 10 9.64 -9.72 5.65
CA ASP A 10 10.54 -9.88 6.79
C ASP A 10 11.93 -9.32 6.44
N ALA A 11 12.94 -9.61 7.26
CA ALA A 11 14.33 -9.18 7.03
C ALA A 11 14.97 -9.76 5.76
N LYS A 12 14.43 -10.87 5.22
CA LYS A 12 15.03 -11.68 4.16
C LYS A 12 14.29 -11.58 2.84
N GLU A 13 12.98 -11.41 2.87
CA GLU A 13 12.16 -11.40 1.67
C GLU A 13 10.96 -10.47 1.76
N SER A 14 10.47 -10.08 0.59
CA SER A 14 9.26 -9.28 0.46
C SER A 14 8.40 -9.77 -0.70
N TRP A 15 7.09 -9.70 -0.50
CA TRP A 15 6.08 -10.31 -1.32
C TRP A 15 4.89 -9.38 -1.50
N ILE A 16 4.30 -9.43 -2.69
CA ILE A 16 2.98 -8.89 -2.97
C ILE A 16 2.03 -10.07 -3.10
N LEU A 17 0.91 -10.05 -2.36
CA LEU A 17 -0.18 -11.02 -2.45
C LEU A 17 -1.43 -10.30 -2.94
N GLU A 18 -2.13 -10.84 -3.93
CA GLU A 18 -3.43 -10.34 -4.39
C GLU A 18 -4.47 -11.46 -4.33
N THR A 19 -5.66 -11.15 -3.83
CA THR A 19 -6.74 -12.12 -3.63
C THR A 19 -7.95 -11.81 -4.49
N VAL A 20 -8.60 -12.83 -5.04
CA VAL A 20 -9.90 -12.70 -5.72
C VAL A 20 -10.84 -13.82 -5.28
N GLY A 21 -11.88 -13.46 -4.54
CA GLY A 21 -12.78 -14.44 -3.91
C GLY A 21 -12.02 -15.37 -2.97
N ARG A 22 -12.00 -16.66 -3.30
CA ARG A 22 -11.27 -17.69 -2.53
C ARG A 22 -9.88 -18.00 -3.11
N ARG A 23 -9.50 -17.33 -4.21
CA ARG A 23 -8.25 -17.55 -4.91
C ARG A 23 -7.27 -16.42 -4.64
N TRP A 24 -6.01 -16.68 -4.91
CA TRP A 24 -4.93 -15.73 -4.69
C TRP A 24 -3.76 -16.00 -5.64
N ILE A 25 -2.94 -14.97 -5.80
CA ILE A 25 -1.66 -15.01 -6.49
C ILE A 25 -0.64 -14.18 -5.73
N ALA A 26 0.61 -14.60 -5.72
CA ALA A 26 1.68 -13.90 -5.03
C ALA A 26 2.92 -13.79 -5.91
N ARG A 27 3.63 -12.68 -5.73
CA ARG A 27 4.87 -12.37 -6.43
C ARG A 27 5.93 -11.94 -5.42
N LYS A 28 7.09 -12.59 -5.47
CA LYS A 28 8.27 -12.20 -4.71
C LYS A 28 8.93 -10.98 -5.32
N ILE A 29 9.49 -10.11 -4.48
CA ILE A 29 10.28 -8.96 -4.88
C ILE A 29 11.74 -9.28 -4.55
N ASP A 30 12.43 -9.98 -5.45
CA ASP A 30 13.84 -10.35 -5.23
C ASP A 30 14.78 -9.14 -5.29
N TYR A 31 14.46 -8.14 -6.12
CA TYR A 31 15.28 -6.96 -6.32
C TYR A 31 14.42 -5.70 -6.52
N GLY A 32 14.92 -4.58 -6.02
CA GLY A 32 14.31 -3.26 -6.24
C GLY A 32 13.12 -2.98 -5.33
N TYR A 33 11.95 -2.75 -5.92
CA TYR A 33 10.77 -2.28 -5.20
C TYR A 33 9.46 -2.79 -5.80
N GLY A 34 8.43 -2.81 -4.95
CA GLY A 34 7.04 -3.07 -5.32
C GLY A 34 6.13 -1.91 -4.93
N ALA A 35 5.04 -1.72 -5.68
CA ALA A 35 3.99 -0.78 -5.32
C ALA A 35 2.63 -1.39 -5.67
N ILE A 36 1.71 -1.35 -4.70
CA ILE A 36 0.32 -1.81 -4.85
C ILE A 36 -0.64 -0.65 -4.60
N SER A 37 -1.90 -0.88 -4.95
CA SER A 37 -3.01 0.04 -4.73
C SER A 37 -4.31 -0.77 -4.69
N ASN A 38 -5.47 -0.11 -4.67
CA ASN A 38 -6.79 -0.76 -4.61
C ASN A 38 -7.22 -1.42 -5.94
N GLY A 39 -6.28 -1.97 -6.71
CA GLY A 39 -6.56 -2.66 -7.96
C GLY A 39 -5.48 -3.69 -8.23
N LEU A 40 -5.86 -4.79 -8.90
CA LEU A 40 -4.97 -5.89 -9.20
C LEU A 40 -3.81 -5.41 -10.10
N GLY A 41 -2.59 -5.77 -9.73
CA GLY A 41 -1.36 -5.35 -10.38
C GLY A 41 -0.43 -6.49 -10.78
N ILE A 42 -0.61 -7.71 -10.25
CA ILE A 42 0.21 -8.86 -10.65
C ILE A 42 -0.17 -9.28 -12.07
N GLY A 43 0.79 -9.17 -12.99
CA GLY A 43 0.61 -9.50 -14.40
C GLY A 43 0.99 -10.96 -14.72
N THR A 44 1.90 -11.12 -15.68
CA THR A 44 2.38 -12.44 -16.13
C THR A 44 3.53 -13.01 -15.29
N LYS A 45 4.10 -12.22 -14.38
CA LYS A 45 5.19 -12.64 -13.49
C LYS A 45 4.65 -12.81 -12.08
N TRP A 46 4.73 -14.02 -11.57
CA TRP A 46 4.26 -14.44 -10.25
C TRP A 46 4.95 -15.76 -9.88
N ASP A 47 4.96 -16.08 -8.60
CA ASP A 47 5.74 -17.18 -8.04
C ASP A 47 4.84 -18.26 -7.43
N LEU A 48 3.77 -17.83 -6.75
CA LEU A 48 2.82 -18.71 -6.10
C LEU A 48 1.39 -18.32 -6.48
N ALA A 49 0.48 -19.29 -6.53
CA ALA A 49 -0.92 -19.04 -6.79
C ALA A 49 -1.79 -20.19 -6.27
N SER A 50 -3.11 -19.95 -6.20
CA SER A 50 -4.09 -21.03 -6.11
C SER A 50 -3.95 -21.98 -7.30
N ALA A 51 -4.03 -23.29 -7.05
CA ALA A 51 -3.78 -24.32 -8.05
C ALA A 51 -4.71 -24.21 -9.27
N ASP A 52 -5.94 -23.74 -9.07
CA ASP A 52 -6.98 -23.62 -10.10
C ASP A 52 -7.14 -22.19 -10.66
N ILE A 53 -6.16 -21.29 -10.43
CA ILE A 53 -6.30 -19.87 -10.78
C ILE A 53 -6.50 -19.64 -12.29
N ILE A 54 -5.89 -20.46 -13.14
CA ILE A 54 -6.03 -20.35 -14.59
C ILE A 54 -7.31 -21.05 -15.06
N ASP A 55 -7.55 -22.27 -14.57
CA ASP A 55 -8.71 -23.09 -14.93
C ASP A 55 -10.01 -22.35 -14.63
N TYR A 56 -10.10 -21.69 -13.46
CA TYR A 56 -11.26 -20.88 -13.14
C TYR A 56 -11.43 -19.68 -14.06
N ALA A 57 -10.35 -19.00 -14.45
CA ALA A 57 -10.43 -17.88 -15.37
C ALA A 57 -10.88 -18.32 -16.78
N LEU A 58 -10.47 -19.52 -17.21
CA LEU A 58 -10.92 -20.16 -18.45
C LEU A 58 -12.41 -20.52 -18.38
N GLU A 59 -12.84 -21.18 -17.29
CA GLU A 59 -14.25 -21.53 -17.04
C GLU A 59 -15.16 -20.30 -17.08
N LYS A 60 -14.71 -19.17 -16.52
CA LYS A 60 -15.45 -17.90 -16.55
C LYS A 60 -15.31 -17.12 -17.87
N GLY A 61 -14.54 -17.61 -18.83
CA GLY A 61 -14.33 -16.94 -20.11
C GLY A 61 -13.55 -15.63 -20.02
N TRP A 62 -12.81 -15.42 -18.93
CA TRP A 62 -12.06 -14.18 -18.69
C TRP A 62 -10.73 -14.13 -19.43
N CYS A 63 -10.16 -15.29 -19.75
CA CYS A 63 -8.95 -15.39 -20.57
C CYS A 63 -9.01 -16.59 -21.52
N PRO A 64 -9.61 -16.45 -22.72
CA PRO A 64 -10.01 -17.57 -23.58
C PRO A 64 -8.86 -18.38 -24.20
N THR A 65 -7.60 -17.91 -24.13
CA THR A 65 -6.44 -18.56 -24.77
C THR A 65 -5.23 -18.66 -23.85
N ALA A 66 -5.38 -18.47 -22.53
CA ALA A 66 -4.25 -18.46 -21.62
C ALA A 66 -3.55 -19.83 -21.54
N ARG A 67 -2.25 -19.85 -21.84
CA ARG A 67 -1.31 -20.82 -21.28
C ARG A 67 -0.71 -20.22 -20.01
N LYS A 68 -0.13 -21.05 -19.14
CA LYS A 68 0.43 -20.59 -17.86
C LYS A 68 1.45 -19.47 -18.05
N GLU A 69 2.26 -19.54 -19.08
CA GLU A 69 3.36 -18.60 -19.37
C GLU A 69 2.86 -17.24 -19.90
N SER A 70 1.66 -17.21 -20.48
CA SER A 70 1.03 -15.99 -21.01
C SER A 70 -0.11 -15.46 -20.13
N PHE A 71 -0.44 -16.16 -19.05
CA PHE A 71 -1.52 -15.80 -18.16
C PHE A 71 -1.23 -14.49 -17.42
N ASN A 72 -2.04 -13.45 -17.67
CA ASN A 72 -1.95 -12.16 -17.01
C ASN A 72 -3.09 -12.03 -15.99
N PHE A 73 -2.76 -12.16 -14.70
CA PHE A 73 -3.76 -12.21 -13.63
C PHE A 73 -4.57 -10.91 -13.52
N ALA A 74 -3.91 -9.75 -13.42
CA ALA A 74 -4.57 -8.46 -13.34
C ALA A 74 -5.47 -8.17 -14.54
N GLN A 75 -5.11 -8.64 -15.74
CA GLN A 75 -5.94 -8.51 -16.93
C GLN A 75 -7.16 -9.44 -16.92
N ALA A 76 -6.98 -10.68 -16.46
CA ALA A 76 -8.04 -11.69 -16.45
C ALA A 76 -9.08 -11.40 -15.34
N TYR A 77 -8.61 -11.06 -14.15
CA TYR A 77 -9.45 -10.90 -12.96
C TYR A 77 -9.81 -9.44 -12.65
N GLY A 78 -9.14 -8.46 -13.26
CA GLY A 78 -9.39 -7.05 -13.00
C GLY A 78 -10.73 -6.58 -13.58
N ASP A 79 -11.43 -5.72 -12.83
CA ASP A 79 -12.69 -5.14 -13.29
C ASP A 79 -12.47 -4.22 -14.50
N ARG A 80 -13.13 -4.53 -15.61
CA ARG A 80 -13.07 -3.74 -16.85
C ARG A 80 -13.74 -2.37 -16.70
N LYS A 81 -14.69 -2.21 -15.76
CA LYS A 81 -15.39 -0.94 -15.49
C LYS A 81 -14.51 0.09 -14.79
N GLU A 82 -13.47 -0.34 -14.07
CA GLU A 82 -12.52 0.55 -13.38
C GLU A 82 -11.52 1.24 -14.33
N LYS A 83 -11.53 0.93 -15.63
CA LYS A 83 -10.49 1.40 -16.58
C LYS A 83 -10.58 2.89 -16.96
N LEU A 84 -11.75 3.52 -16.87
CA LEU A 84 -11.92 4.92 -17.31
C LEU A 84 -11.37 5.95 -16.30
N LEU A 85 -11.27 5.58 -15.02
CA LEU A 85 -10.75 6.42 -13.94
C LEU A 85 -9.89 5.57 -12.99
N ASN A 86 -8.91 4.84 -13.54
CA ASN A 86 -8.07 3.92 -12.78
C ASN A 86 -7.07 4.64 -11.85
N LEU A 87 -7.61 5.35 -10.87
CA LEU A 87 -6.85 6.07 -9.85
C LEU A 87 -5.96 5.11 -9.07
N ALA A 88 -6.40 3.86 -8.85
CA ALA A 88 -5.60 2.84 -8.20
C ALA A 88 -4.31 2.56 -9.00
N GLY A 89 -4.44 2.26 -10.29
CA GLY A 89 -3.32 2.04 -11.20
C GLY A 89 -2.42 3.26 -11.35
N TRP A 90 -2.98 4.47 -11.42
CA TRP A 90 -2.19 5.71 -11.44
C TRP A 90 -1.38 5.90 -10.15
N ARG A 91 -1.95 5.60 -8.99
CA ARG A 91 -1.25 5.66 -7.69
C ARG A 91 -0.11 4.64 -7.61
N ALA A 92 -0.36 3.39 -8.00
CA ALA A 92 0.67 2.35 -8.05
C ALA A 92 1.80 2.74 -8.99
N LYS A 93 1.47 3.17 -10.22
CA LYS A 93 2.45 3.63 -11.22
C LYS A 93 3.24 4.85 -10.77
N LYS A 94 2.58 5.83 -10.13
CA LYS A 94 3.24 7.02 -9.59
C LYS A 94 4.20 6.66 -8.45
N THR A 95 3.80 5.75 -7.56
CA THR A 95 4.64 5.25 -6.47
C THR A 95 5.86 4.53 -7.03
N ALA A 96 5.66 3.50 -7.87
CA ALA A 96 6.74 2.75 -8.52
C ALA A 96 7.68 3.67 -9.32
N GLY A 97 7.15 4.60 -10.10
CA GLY A 97 7.96 5.55 -10.86
C GLY A 97 8.71 6.56 -10.00
N SER A 98 8.26 6.82 -8.78
CA SER A 98 8.96 7.70 -7.83
C SER A 98 10.07 6.93 -7.10
N LEU A 99 9.85 5.65 -6.78
CA LEU A 99 10.86 4.75 -6.23
C LEU A 99 11.98 4.47 -7.23
N GLY A 100 11.66 4.23 -8.50
CA GLY A 100 12.65 3.97 -9.55
C GLY A 100 13.59 5.13 -9.87
N LYS A 101 13.26 6.34 -9.42
CA LYS A 101 14.13 7.52 -9.53
C LYS A 101 15.07 7.68 -8.35
N LYS A 102 14.93 6.87 -7.30
CA LYS A 102 15.78 6.93 -6.11
C LYS A 102 16.98 6.02 -6.33
N LYS A 103 18.17 6.55 -6.08
CA LYS A 103 19.41 5.76 -6.00
C LYS A 103 19.34 4.76 -4.84
N GLU A 104 18.74 5.20 -3.74
CA GLU A 104 18.50 4.41 -2.53
C GLU A 104 17.15 4.78 -1.95
N ILE A 105 16.39 3.78 -1.51
CA ILE A 105 15.08 3.97 -0.86
C ILE A 105 15.33 4.17 0.63
N SER A 106 15.16 5.40 1.09
CA SER A 106 15.30 5.79 2.50
C SER A 106 13.98 6.18 3.14
N PHE A 107 13.93 6.24 4.47
CA PHE A 107 12.81 6.77 5.24
C PHE A 107 12.33 8.13 4.70
N THR A 108 13.26 9.08 4.50
CA THR A 108 12.95 10.41 3.98
C THR A 108 12.34 10.35 2.59
N SER A 109 12.83 9.45 1.73
CA SER A 109 12.29 9.27 0.38
C SER A 109 10.85 8.72 0.41
N MET A 110 10.57 7.75 1.29
CA MET A 110 9.23 7.19 1.49
C MET A 110 8.28 8.24 2.04
N MET A 111 8.72 9.03 3.01
CA MET A 111 7.95 10.16 3.55
C MET A 111 7.61 11.18 2.46
N GLN A 112 8.55 11.54 1.59
CA GLN A 112 8.29 12.46 0.47
C GLN A 112 7.27 11.88 -0.52
N ILE A 113 7.41 10.60 -0.88
CA ILE A 113 6.49 9.92 -1.80
C ILE A 113 5.08 9.85 -1.22
N ALA A 114 4.95 9.51 0.07
CA ALA A 114 3.66 9.45 0.76
C ALA A 114 2.90 10.78 0.73
N LYS A 115 3.59 11.93 0.57
CA LYS A 115 3.00 13.27 0.54
C LYS A 115 2.56 13.74 -0.85
N VAL A 116 2.77 12.95 -1.91
CA VAL A 116 2.46 13.35 -3.29
C VAL A 116 0.95 13.48 -3.52
N HIS A 117 0.52 14.59 -4.13
CA HIS A 117 -0.89 14.88 -4.42
C HIS A 117 -1.30 14.69 -5.90
N PHE A 118 -0.35 14.50 -6.82
CA PHE A 118 -0.68 14.32 -8.24
C PHE A 118 0.29 13.38 -9.00
N PRO A 119 -0.21 12.27 -9.58
CA PRO A 119 -1.41 11.53 -9.14
C PRO A 119 -1.41 11.32 -7.60
N PRO A 120 -2.56 11.36 -6.92
CA PRO A 120 -2.61 11.50 -5.46
C PRO A 120 -2.25 10.21 -4.74
N ILE A 121 -1.06 10.15 -4.14
CA ILE A 121 -0.72 9.11 -3.15
C ILE A 121 -1.33 9.52 -1.80
N CYS A 122 -1.12 10.75 -1.37
CA CYS A 122 -1.88 11.38 -0.29
C CYS A 122 -3.21 11.90 -0.84
N MET A 123 -4.31 11.42 -0.29
CA MET A 123 -5.68 11.80 -0.62
C MET A 123 -6.32 12.55 0.55
N HIS A 124 -5.74 13.65 1.01
CA HIS A 124 -6.37 14.48 2.05
C HIS A 124 -7.50 15.38 1.51
N LYS A 125 -7.42 15.68 0.21
CA LYS A 125 -8.42 16.36 -0.62
C LYS A 125 -8.43 15.68 -1.98
N LEU A 126 -9.60 15.28 -2.48
CA LEU A 126 -9.70 14.76 -3.83
C LEU A 126 -9.48 15.90 -4.83
N PRO A 127 -8.81 15.65 -5.99
CA PRO A 127 -8.66 16.66 -7.03
C PRO A 127 -9.99 17.26 -7.51
N SER A 128 -11.07 16.46 -7.49
CA SER A 128 -12.44 16.86 -7.82
C SER A 128 -13.13 17.70 -6.74
N GLY A 129 -12.58 17.80 -5.53
CA GLY A 129 -13.26 18.41 -4.37
C GLY A 129 -14.45 17.60 -3.83
N THR A 130 -14.95 16.62 -4.58
CA THR A 130 -16.09 15.77 -4.26
C THR A 130 -15.66 14.30 -4.16
N GLY A 131 -16.07 13.63 -3.07
CA GLY A 131 -15.90 12.19 -2.86
C GLY A 131 -15.50 11.80 -1.43
N SER A 132 -15.60 10.50 -1.14
CA SER A 132 -15.63 9.93 0.22
C SER A 132 -14.33 9.25 0.67
N VAL A 133 -13.31 9.15 -0.19
CA VAL A 133 -12.05 8.48 0.17
C VAL A 133 -11.00 9.49 0.61
N ARG A 134 -10.45 9.29 1.82
CA ARG A 134 -9.37 10.12 2.36
C ARG A 134 -8.25 9.28 2.95
N THR A 135 -7.01 9.78 2.86
CA THR A 135 -5.90 9.20 3.61
C THR A 135 -6.13 9.44 5.10
N ALA A 136 -6.58 8.41 5.82
CA ALA A 136 -6.83 8.47 7.25
C ALA A 136 -5.53 8.46 8.08
N SER A 137 -4.49 7.76 7.59
CA SER A 137 -3.20 7.63 8.23
C SER A 137 -2.11 7.24 7.23
N SER A 138 -0.86 7.26 7.66
CA SER A 138 0.26 6.71 6.88
C SER A 138 1.30 6.07 7.79
N VAL A 139 1.95 5.02 7.29
CA VAL A 139 2.92 4.21 8.02
C VAL A 139 4.13 4.00 7.12
N ILE A 140 5.32 4.08 7.72
CA ILE A 140 6.57 3.58 7.14
C ILE A 140 7.16 2.61 8.15
N ALA A 141 7.18 1.32 7.80
CA ALA A 141 7.83 0.29 8.61
C ALA A 141 9.23 0.02 8.03
N ILE A 142 10.24 0.06 8.89
CA ILE A 142 11.62 -0.30 8.53
C ILE A 142 11.89 -1.62 9.24
N LEU A 143 12.08 -2.67 8.43
CA LEU A 143 12.44 -3.99 8.92
C LEU A 143 13.95 -4.04 9.16
N PRO A 144 14.40 -4.66 10.27
CA PRO A 144 15.82 -4.79 10.56
C PRO A 144 16.49 -5.77 9.58
N ASP A 145 17.78 -5.59 9.37
CA ASP A 145 18.67 -6.49 8.63
C ASP A 145 19.22 -7.63 9.51
N SER A 146 18.95 -7.60 10.81
CA SER A 146 19.43 -8.55 11.81
C SER A 146 18.49 -8.67 13.01
N ASP A 147 18.46 -9.83 13.65
CA ASP A 147 17.52 -10.15 14.74
C ASP A 147 17.78 -9.39 16.06
N ASP A 148 18.92 -8.70 16.18
CA ASP A 148 19.28 -7.85 17.33
C ASP A 148 18.72 -6.43 17.22
N LYS A 149 18.11 -6.06 16.09
CA LYS A 149 17.50 -4.75 15.86
C LYS A 149 15.98 -4.89 15.84
N LEU A 150 15.29 -3.85 16.33
CA LEU A 150 13.83 -3.83 16.39
C LEU A 150 13.22 -3.27 15.10
N VAL A 151 12.00 -3.70 14.80
CA VAL A 151 11.18 -3.07 13.75
C VAL A 151 10.87 -1.63 14.14
N GLN A 152 11.18 -0.69 13.24
CA GLN A 152 10.82 0.71 13.43
C GLN A 152 9.50 1.01 12.73
N PHE A 153 8.44 1.24 13.51
CA PHE A 153 7.13 1.58 13.00
C PHE A 153 6.89 3.09 13.10
N TRP A 154 7.07 3.79 11.99
CA TRP A 154 6.83 5.22 11.92
C TRP A 154 5.40 5.49 11.48
N TRP A 155 4.60 6.14 12.32
CA TRP A 155 3.18 6.37 12.06
C TRP A 155 2.81 7.85 12.15
N THR A 156 1.97 8.28 11.22
CA THR A 156 1.28 9.57 11.26
C THR A 156 -0.23 9.32 11.38
N PRO A 157 -0.89 9.73 12.49
CA PRO A 157 -2.32 9.56 12.73
C PRO A 157 -3.15 10.61 11.96
N GLY A 158 -2.94 10.65 10.65
CA GLY A 158 -3.57 11.61 9.74
C GLY A 158 -2.89 11.61 8.37
N PRO A 159 -3.34 12.47 7.44
CA PRO A 159 -2.71 12.57 6.13
C PRO A 159 -1.24 12.98 6.24
N PRO A 160 -0.31 12.28 5.56
CA PRO A 160 1.12 12.50 5.73
C PRO A 160 1.58 13.89 5.30
N CYS A 161 0.84 14.59 4.43
CA CYS A 161 1.19 15.95 4.01
C CYS A 161 1.00 17.03 5.08
N ARG A 162 0.22 16.74 6.13
CA ARG A 162 -0.04 17.63 7.26
C ARG A 162 0.32 17.02 8.61
N GLY A 163 0.86 15.80 8.61
CA GLY A 163 1.23 15.08 9.82
C GLY A 163 2.73 14.95 10.00
N ILE A 164 3.10 14.49 11.19
CA ILE A 164 4.47 14.15 11.57
C ILE A 164 4.48 12.64 11.81
N TYR A 165 5.54 11.98 11.37
CA TYR A 165 5.77 10.57 11.66
C TYR A 165 6.39 10.43 13.05
N VAL A 166 5.69 9.71 13.92
CA VAL A 166 6.15 9.38 15.28
C VAL A 166 6.61 7.92 15.27
N PRO A 167 7.80 7.60 15.82
CA PRO A 167 8.29 6.23 15.87
C PRO A 167 7.65 5.44 17.01
N PHE A 168 7.33 4.19 16.73
CA PHE A 168 6.90 3.17 17.68
C PHE A 168 7.74 1.90 17.46
N PHE A 169 8.06 1.21 18.54
CA PHE A 169 8.78 -0.07 18.49
C PHE A 169 7.79 -1.18 18.82
N ILE A 170 7.51 -2.04 17.84
CA ILE A 170 6.42 -3.04 17.93
C ILE A 170 6.75 -4.11 18.97
N ASP A 171 8.03 -4.39 19.20
CA ASP A 171 8.51 -5.36 20.20
C ASP A 171 8.34 -4.87 21.65
N GLY A 172 7.84 -3.65 21.86
CA GLY A 172 7.45 -3.17 23.18
C GLY A 172 6.17 -3.83 23.67
N ASN A 173 6.16 -4.30 24.92
CA ASN A 173 4.98 -4.94 25.54
C ASN A 173 3.71 -4.06 25.60
N LYS A 174 3.82 -2.76 25.30
CA LYS A 174 2.72 -1.79 25.33
C LYS A 174 2.90 -0.70 24.27
N ILE A 175 1.80 -0.33 23.63
CA ILE A 175 1.69 0.90 22.83
C ILE A 175 1.61 2.11 23.79
N PRO A 176 2.24 3.26 23.50
CA PRO A 176 2.13 4.46 24.32
C PRO A 176 0.69 4.85 24.63
N GLU A 177 0.40 5.22 25.89
CA GLU A 177 -0.98 5.45 26.35
C GLU A 177 -1.73 6.49 25.48
N ILE A 178 -1.04 7.55 25.06
CA ILE A 178 -1.58 8.63 24.24
C ILE A 178 -2.18 8.15 22.91
N VAL A 179 -1.71 7.03 22.36
CA VAL A 179 -2.27 6.44 21.14
C VAL A 179 -3.01 5.13 21.38
N SER A 180 -3.08 4.66 22.62
CA SER A 180 -3.80 3.43 23.00
C SER A 180 -5.33 3.58 23.03
N ARG A 181 -5.84 4.83 23.01
CA ARG A 181 -7.28 5.14 23.11
C ARG A 181 -7.70 6.13 22.03
N ALA A 182 -8.35 5.63 20.98
CA ALA A 182 -8.96 6.48 19.96
C ALA A 182 -10.01 7.43 20.58
N GLY A 183 -10.04 8.68 20.13
CA GLY A 183 -11.09 9.65 20.48
C GLY A 183 -11.01 10.30 21.87
N LYS A 184 -10.05 9.94 22.74
CA LYS A 184 -9.87 10.59 24.06
C LYS A 184 -8.73 11.61 24.10
N ALA A 185 -7.91 11.71 23.07
CA ALA A 185 -6.91 12.76 22.91
C ALA A 185 -7.56 14.06 22.40
N GLY A 186 -8.54 14.57 23.14
CA GLY A 186 -9.09 15.91 22.97
C GLY A 186 -8.51 16.79 24.07
N LYS A 187 -7.35 17.41 23.81
CA LYS A 187 -6.98 18.58 24.60
C LYS A 187 -8.03 19.65 24.28
N SER A 188 -8.58 20.28 25.32
CA SER A 188 -9.19 21.61 25.19
C SER A 188 -8.41 22.41 24.16
N VAL A 189 -9.09 22.97 23.16
CA VAL A 189 -8.44 23.87 22.20
C VAL A 189 -7.82 25.00 23.01
N THR A 190 -6.50 24.97 23.18
CA THR A 190 -5.79 26.09 23.78
C THR A 190 -5.77 27.20 22.71
N PRO A 191 -6.34 28.38 22.98
CA PRO A 191 -6.25 29.49 22.04
C PRO A 191 -4.79 29.79 21.70
N ALA A 192 -4.54 30.26 20.48
CA ALA A 192 -3.21 30.76 20.12
C ALA A 192 -2.79 31.87 21.11
N PRO A 193 -1.49 31.97 21.49
CA PRO A 193 -1.01 33.09 22.26
C PRO A 193 -1.38 34.39 21.56
N VAL A 194 -2.03 35.30 22.28
CA VAL A 194 -2.36 36.63 21.75
C VAL A 194 -1.02 37.38 21.59
N PRO A 195 -0.71 37.94 20.41
CA PRO A 195 0.48 38.77 20.27
C PRO A 195 0.34 40.01 21.16
N TYR A 196 1.41 40.32 21.90
CA TYR A 196 1.55 41.56 22.67
C TYR A 196 1.47 42.79 21.76
#